data_AF-A0A7C1CIU5-F1
#
_entry.id   AF-A0A7C1CIU5-F1
#
_cell.length_a   1.000
_cell.length_b   1.000
_cell.length_c   1.000
_cell.angle_alpha   90.00
_cell.angle_beta   90.00
_cell.angle_gamma   90.00
#
_symmetry.space_group_name_H-M   'P 1'
#
loop_
_entity.id
_entity.type
_entity.pdbx_description
1 polymer ?
#
loop_
_entity_poly.entity_id
_entity_poly.type
_entity_poly.pdbx_seq_one_letter_code
_entity_poly.pdbx_strand_id
1 'polypeptide(L)'
;MPEQEITREILAKIRALYEKDPDTAAHAIREYLEMRLSDRDPAARIAVLKAVRDAIGIPESRPQAALSDAIGVPEARPQAALPDEVMARFVRLLLGERAHQADLSSEQVMEKLAGSLNTVFDSLNEMIMVMNQTLGRAGFGEETIRAVIGGGLETEESPTTLTGYLGQIKQAFLVAHRAFQKSAHAKVQEILAELSPNKIESDAGSTLKFGPLRKAELFDLYTDAYEKVFKWFSSPRFSEDLLREFEKNVQKSYSKEEVRS
;
A
#
# COMPACT_ATOMS: atom_id res chain seq x y z
N MET A 1 -46.35 31.63 -3.51
CA MET A 1 -46.33 30.99 -4.85
C MET A 1 -46.51 29.49 -4.68
N PRO A 2 -47.36 28.85 -5.51
CA PRO A 2 -47.59 27.41 -5.44
C PRO A 2 -46.30 26.64 -5.77
N GLU A 3 -46.05 25.55 -5.03
CA GLU A 3 -44.82 24.74 -5.10
C GLU A 3 -44.54 24.17 -6.51
N GLN A 4 -45.60 23.95 -7.29
CA GLN A 4 -45.51 23.45 -8.67
C GLN A 4 -44.94 24.49 -9.66
N GLU A 5 -45.19 25.78 -9.43
CA GLU A 5 -44.72 26.85 -10.30
C GLU A 5 -43.21 27.09 -10.11
N ILE A 6 -42.75 27.01 -8.86
CA ILE A 6 -41.34 27.11 -8.51
C ILE A 6 -40.55 25.90 -8.99
N THR A 7 -41.12 24.71 -8.87
CA THR A 7 -40.51 23.48 -9.41
C THR A 7 -40.28 23.60 -10.92
N ARG A 8 -41.25 24.13 -11.68
CA ARG A 8 -41.11 24.37 -13.12
C ARG A 8 -40.06 25.42 -13.45
N GLU A 9 -40.04 26.53 -12.70
CA GLU A 9 -39.04 27.60 -12.87
C GLU A 9 -37.61 27.06 -12.65
N ILE A 10 -37.41 26.30 -11.58
CA ILE A 10 -36.11 25.69 -11.25
C ILE A 10 -35.70 24.68 -12.32
N LEU A 11 -36.61 23.83 -12.80
CA LEU A 11 -36.32 22.88 -13.88
C LEU A 11 -35.90 23.57 -15.18
N ALA A 12 -36.60 24.64 -15.57
CA ALA A 12 -36.25 25.42 -16.76
C ALA A 12 -34.87 26.06 -16.61
N LYS A 13 -34.54 26.58 -15.43
CA LYS A 13 -33.24 27.20 -15.18
C LYS A 13 -32.10 26.20 -15.12
N ILE A 14 -32.31 25.03 -14.51
CA ILE A 14 -31.34 23.92 -14.50
C ILE A 14 -31.01 23.49 -15.93
N ARG A 15 -32.02 23.29 -16.78
CA ARG A 15 -31.82 22.93 -18.19
C ARG A 15 -31.04 24.00 -18.95
N ALA A 16 -31.40 25.27 -18.78
CA ALA A 16 -30.69 26.38 -19.43
C ALA A 16 -29.23 26.54 -18.96
N LEU A 17 -28.93 26.26 -17.69
CA LEU A 17 -27.56 26.27 -17.17
C LEU A 17 -26.75 25.10 -17.73
N TYR A 18 -27.37 23.92 -17.84
CA TYR A 18 -26.73 22.73 -18.40
C TYR A 18 -26.48 22.85 -19.92
N GLU A 19 -27.42 23.44 -20.67
CA GLU A 19 -27.26 23.70 -22.11
C GLU A 19 -26.19 24.75 -22.42
N LYS A 20 -25.94 25.69 -21.49
CA LYS A 20 -24.99 26.77 -21.69
C LYS A 20 -23.54 26.31 -21.51
N ASP A 21 -23.28 25.48 -20.50
CA ASP A 21 -21.94 24.95 -20.22
C ASP A 21 -22.03 23.67 -19.36
N PRO A 22 -22.00 22.48 -19.99
CA PRO A 22 -22.14 21.20 -19.28
C PRO A 22 -21.05 20.95 -18.23
N ASP A 23 -19.83 21.46 -18.46
CA ASP A 23 -18.66 21.15 -17.62
C ASP A 23 -18.69 21.95 -16.31
N THR A 24 -19.27 23.15 -16.31
CA THR A 24 -19.40 24.01 -15.12
C THR A 24 -20.82 24.07 -14.54
N ALA A 25 -21.80 23.46 -15.21
CA ALA A 25 -23.22 23.49 -14.83
C ALA A 25 -23.48 23.03 -13.40
N ALA A 26 -22.74 22.03 -12.90
CA ALA A 26 -22.94 21.50 -11.55
C ALA A 26 -22.75 22.57 -10.46
N HIS A 27 -21.73 23.42 -10.60
CA HIS A 27 -21.46 24.50 -9.65
C HIS A 27 -22.51 25.61 -9.76
N ALA A 28 -22.83 26.04 -10.98
CA ALA A 28 -23.83 27.06 -11.26
C ALA A 28 -25.25 26.66 -10.80
N ILE A 29 -25.61 25.38 -10.94
CA ILE A 29 -26.89 24.83 -10.46
C ILE A 29 -26.94 24.87 -8.93
N ARG A 30 -25.85 24.51 -8.24
CA ARG A 30 -25.78 24.55 -6.78
C ARG A 30 -25.99 25.97 -6.25
N GLU A 31 -25.24 26.94 -6.77
CA GLU A 31 -25.36 28.35 -6.36
C GLU A 31 -26.78 28.90 -6.61
N TYR A 32 -27.37 28.56 -7.76
CA TYR A 32 -28.73 28.96 -8.08
C TYR A 32 -29.76 28.37 -7.10
N LEU A 33 -29.63 27.09 -6.74
CA LEU A 33 -30.54 26.43 -5.80
C LEU A 33 -30.40 27.00 -4.38
N GLU A 34 -29.17 27.27 -3.92
CA GLU A 34 -28.91 27.88 -2.62
C GLU A 34 -29.50 29.29 -2.50
N MET A 35 -29.30 30.12 -3.54
CA MET A 35 -29.89 31.46 -3.62
C MET A 35 -31.41 31.41 -3.72
N ARG A 36 -31.97 30.54 -4.57
CA ARG A 36 -33.42 30.52 -4.84
C ARG A 36 -34.24 29.96 -3.69
N LEU A 37 -33.65 29.08 -2.88
CA LEU A 37 -34.29 28.41 -1.75
C LEU A 37 -33.91 29.03 -0.39
N SER A 38 -33.09 30.09 -0.35
CA SER A 38 -32.61 30.74 0.89
C SER A 38 -33.73 31.21 1.82
N ASP A 39 -34.85 31.66 1.24
CA ASP A 39 -35.95 32.28 2.00
C ASP A 39 -37.01 31.25 2.45
N ARG A 40 -36.74 29.96 2.23
CA ARG A 40 -37.64 28.86 2.58
C ARG A 40 -37.18 28.12 3.82
N ASP A 41 -38.14 27.59 4.58
CA ASP A 41 -37.89 26.70 5.69
C ASP A 41 -37.35 25.35 5.20
N PRO A 42 -36.58 24.63 6.02
CA PRO A 42 -35.92 23.38 5.61
C PRO A 42 -36.87 22.32 5.05
N ALA A 43 -38.10 22.21 5.57
CA ALA A 43 -39.06 21.21 5.10
C ALA A 43 -39.57 21.53 3.70
N ALA A 44 -39.91 22.79 3.40
CA ALA A 44 -40.32 23.20 2.06
C ALA A 44 -39.16 23.14 1.04
N ARG A 45 -37.91 23.38 1.45
CA ARG A 45 -36.73 23.18 0.58
C ARG A 45 -36.63 21.73 0.12
N ILE A 46 -36.75 20.79 1.06
CA ILE A 46 -36.69 19.36 0.77
C ILE A 46 -37.84 18.94 -0.16
N ALA A 47 -39.05 19.44 0.08
CA ALA A 47 -40.21 19.12 -0.77
C ALA A 47 -40.00 19.57 -2.23
N VAL A 48 -39.50 20.80 -2.44
CA VAL A 48 -39.20 21.33 -3.78
C VAL A 48 -38.06 20.55 -4.44
N LEU A 49 -36.98 20.25 -3.72
CA LEU A 49 -35.86 19.49 -4.27
C LEU A 49 -36.26 18.05 -4.64
N LYS A 50 -37.13 17.40 -3.85
CA LYS A 50 -37.72 16.10 -4.20
C LYS A 50 -38.56 16.19 -5.46
N ALA A 51 -39.43 17.19 -5.58
CA ALA A 51 -40.25 17.39 -6.78
C ALA A 51 -39.41 17.66 -8.03
N VAL A 52 -38.32 18.44 -7.93
CA VAL A 52 -37.36 18.68 -9.02
C VAL A 52 -36.63 17.38 -9.40
N ARG A 53 -36.15 16.62 -8.41
CA ARG A 53 -35.48 15.32 -8.60
C ARG A 53 -36.40 14.32 -9.31
N ASP A 54 -37.64 14.20 -8.84
CA ASP A 54 -38.63 13.28 -9.40
C ASP A 54 -38.99 13.67 -10.84
N ALA A 55 -39.06 14.97 -11.14
CA ALA A 55 -39.29 15.46 -12.50
C ALA A 55 -38.09 15.28 -13.46
N ILE A 56 -36.87 15.14 -12.93
CA ILE A 56 -35.66 14.82 -13.71
C ILE A 56 -35.50 13.30 -13.86
N GLY A 57 -36.19 12.50 -13.06
CA GLY A 57 -36.14 11.04 -13.11
C GLY A 57 -34.95 10.43 -12.37
N ILE A 58 -34.40 11.12 -11.37
CA ILE A 58 -33.30 10.60 -10.53
C ILE A 58 -33.92 9.70 -9.44
N PRO A 59 -33.64 8.39 -9.40
CA PRO A 59 -34.24 7.47 -8.43
C PRO A 59 -33.80 7.78 -6.98
N GLU A 60 -34.71 7.60 -6.02
CA GLU A 60 -34.41 7.81 -4.60
C GLU A 60 -33.35 6.82 -4.08
N SER A 61 -32.20 7.35 -3.65
CA SER A 61 -31.31 6.64 -2.74
C SER A 61 -32.04 6.37 -1.41
N ARG A 62 -32.38 5.10 -1.17
CA ARG A 62 -33.22 4.67 -0.03
C ARG A 62 -32.57 4.99 1.34
N PRO A 63 -33.34 5.42 2.37
CA PRO A 63 -32.83 5.68 3.72
C PRO A 63 -32.57 4.40 4.54
N GLN A 64 -31.62 4.48 5.47
CA GLN A 64 -31.35 3.52 6.54
C GLN A 64 -32.54 3.39 7.51
N ALA A 65 -33.26 2.27 7.47
CA ALA A 65 -34.01 1.70 8.60
C ALA A 65 -34.64 0.35 8.18
N ALA A 66 -34.01 -0.77 8.57
CA ALA A 66 -34.66 -2.05 8.89
C ALA A 66 -33.57 -3.11 9.13
N LEU A 67 -33.03 -3.10 10.36
CA LEU A 67 -32.68 -4.35 11.03
C LEU A 67 -33.98 -5.15 11.25
N SER A 68 -33.86 -6.46 11.14
CA SER A 68 -34.81 -7.53 11.50
C SER A 68 -35.45 -8.26 10.32
N ASP A 69 -35.18 -9.57 10.32
CA ASP A 69 -35.89 -10.68 9.67
C ASP A 69 -35.42 -11.01 8.24
N ALA A 70 -34.26 -11.65 8.09
CA ALA A 70 -34.03 -13.09 8.22
C ALA A 70 -34.16 -13.86 6.88
N ILE A 71 -32.98 -14.02 6.26
CA ILE A 71 -32.49 -15.19 5.53
C ILE A 71 -33.28 -15.58 4.26
N GLY A 72 -32.88 -14.99 3.13
CA GLY A 72 -33.19 -15.48 1.79
C GLY A 72 -32.38 -14.73 0.73
N VAL A 73 -31.34 -15.39 0.22
CA VAL A 73 -30.65 -15.24 -1.08
C VAL A 73 -30.41 -13.81 -1.63
N PRO A 74 -29.16 -13.39 -1.90
CA PRO A 74 -28.90 -12.12 -2.56
C PRO A 74 -29.24 -12.22 -4.06
N GLU A 75 -30.38 -11.66 -4.48
CA GLU A 75 -30.58 -11.36 -5.90
C GLU A 75 -29.77 -10.11 -6.28
N ALA A 76 -28.78 -10.35 -7.13
CA ALA A 76 -27.87 -9.37 -7.70
C ALA A 76 -28.64 -8.26 -8.42
N ARG A 77 -28.29 -7.00 -8.11
CA ARG A 77 -28.62 -5.88 -9.01
C ARG A 77 -27.87 -6.09 -10.33
N PRO A 78 -28.47 -5.80 -11.50
CA PRO A 78 -27.71 -5.68 -12.73
C PRO A 78 -26.75 -4.51 -12.55
N GLN A 79 -25.47 -4.82 -12.37
CA GLN A 79 -24.41 -3.84 -12.54
C GLN A 79 -24.53 -3.33 -13.98
N ALA A 80 -24.51 -2.01 -14.17
CA ALA A 80 -24.41 -1.44 -15.50
C ALA A 80 -23.11 -1.98 -16.12
N ALA A 81 -23.24 -2.95 -17.03
CA ALA A 81 -22.12 -3.57 -17.69
C ALA A 81 -21.34 -2.47 -18.42
N LEU A 82 -20.04 -2.38 -18.12
CA LEU A 82 -19.13 -1.57 -18.92
C LEU A 82 -19.23 -2.07 -20.37
N PRO A 83 -19.21 -1.19 -21.39
CA PRO A 83 -19.30 -1.62 -22.77
C PRO A 83 -18.23 -2.68 -23.06
N ASP A 84 -18.64 -3.85 -23.56
CA ASP A 84 -17.79 -5.04 -23.72
C ASP A 84 -16.46 -4.75 -24.42
N GLU A 85 -16.43 -3.77 -25.34
CA GLU A 85 -15.21 -3.30 -26.01
C GLU A 85 -14.19 -2.63 -25.09
N VAL A 86 -14.64 -1.79 -24.15
CA VAL A 86 -13.77 -1.11 -23.18
C VAL A 86 -13.14 -2.16 -22.26
N MET A 87 -13.92 -3.17 -21.89
CA MET A 87 -13.48 -4.23 -21.01
C MET A 87 -12.52 -5.20 -21.69
N ALA A 88 -12.82 -5.62 -22.93
CA ALA A 88 -11.91 -6.45 -23.74
C ALA A 88 -10.57 -5.74 -23.98
N ARG A 89 -10.59 -4.41 -24.19
CA ARG A 89 -9.38 -3.59 -24.32
C ARG A 89 -8.58 -3.51 -23.01
N PHE A 90 -9.24 -3.36 -21.86
CA PHE A 90 -8.60 -3.35 -20.55
C PHE A 90 -7.91 -4.69 -20.24
N VAL A 91 -8.59 -5.81 -20.51
CA VAL A 91 -8.02 -7.15 -20.28
C VAL A 91 -6.85 -7.43 -21.22
N ARG A 92 -6.91 -6.99 -22.49
CA ARG A 92 -5.77 -7.07 -23.43
C ARG A 92 -4.57 -6.24 -22.96
N LEU A 93 -4.80 -5.05 -22.41
CA LEU A 93 -3.75 -4.20 -21.85
C LEU A 93 -3.06 -4.82 -20.64
N LEU A 94 -3.81 -5.57 -19.81
CA LEU A 94 -3.29 -6.21 -18.59
C LEU A 94 -2.63 -7.57 -18.82
N LEU A 95 -3.23 -8.44 -19.64
CA LEU A 95 -2.80 -9.83 -19.84
C LEU A 95 -1.99 -10.04 -21.13
N GLY A 96 -1.88 -9.01 -21.96
CA GLY A 96 -1.22 -9.06 -23.27
C GLY A 96 -2.06 -9.77 -24.34
N GLU A 97 -1.56 -9.79 -25.58
CA GLU A 97 -2.30 -10.30 -26.75
C GLU A 97 -2.66 -11.79 -26.68
N ARG A 98 -2.10 -12.58 -25.76
CA ARG A 98 -2.40 -14.01 -25.65
C ARG A 98 -3.74 -14.34 -24.98
N ALA A 99 -4.46 -13.33 -24.47
CA ALA A 99 -5.77 -13.52 -23.85
C ALA A 99 -6.93 -13.79 -24.84
N HIS A 100 -6.65 -13.87 -26.15
CA HIS A 100 -7.64 -13.97 -27.23
C HIS A 100 -8.58 -15.18 -27.22
N GLN A 101 -8.36 -16.19 -26.37
CA GLN A 101 -9.15 -17.43 -26.36
C GLN A 101 -10.09 -17.59 -25.16
N ALA A 102 -10.04 -16.69 -24.18
CA ALA A 102 -11.01 -16.69 -23.10
C ALA A 102 -12.22 -15.84 -23.50
N ASP A 103 -13.43 -16.26 -23.13
CA ASP A 103 -14.62 -15.45 -23.29
C ASP A 103 -14.53 -14.28 -22.28
N LEU A 104 -13.88 -13.18 -22.70
CA LEU A 104 -13.45 -12.08 -21.83
C LEU A 104 -14.60 -11.22 -21.28
N SER A 105 -15.82 -11.42 -21.77
CA SER A 105 -17.06 -10.82 -21.25
C SER A 105 -17.72 -11.67 -20.16
N SER A 106 -17.18 -12.86 -19.86
CA SER A 106 -17.70 -13.72 -18.79
C SER A 106 -17.45 -13.09 -17.42
N GLU A 107 -18.54 -12.90 -16.67
CA GLU A 107 -18.54 -12.49 -15.26
C GLU A 107 -17.55 -13.33 -14.43
N GLN A 108 -17.39 -14.62 -14.75
CA GLN A 108 -16.46 -15.53 -14.08
C GLN A 108 -14.99 -15.21 -14.36
N VAL A 109 -14.65 -14.73 -15.56
CA VAL A 109 -13.28 -14.29 -15.88
C VAL A 109 -12.97 -13.01 -15.12
N MET A 110 -13.98 -12.12 -15.00
CA MET A 110 -13.86 -10.88 -14.23
C MET A 110 -13.67 -11.13 -12.74
N GLU A 111 -14.46 -12.02 -12.15
CA GLU A 111 -14.30 -12.43 -10.75
C GLU A 111 -12.94 -13.06 -10.49
N LYS A 112 -12.44 -13.92 -11.39
CA LYS A 112 -11.10 -14.51 -11.27
C LYS A 112 -9.98 -13.48 -11.41
N LEU A 113 -10.13 -12.51 -12.31
CA LEU A 113 -9.15 -11.44 -12.49
C LEU A 113 -9.13 -10.50 -11.27
N ALA A 114 -10.30 -10.07 -10.81
CA ALA A 114 -10.44 -9.27 -9.60
C ALA A 114 -9.90 -10.03 -8.37
N GLY A 115 -10.19 -11.32 -8.27
CA GLY A 115 -9.63 -12.21 -7.24
C GLY A 115 -8.10 -12.26 -7.28
N SER A 116 -7.53 -12.43 -8.48
CA SER A 116 -6.07 -12.49 -8.66
C SER A 116 -5.40 -11.15 -8.31
N LEU A 117 -5.97 -10.03 -8.72
CA LEU A 117 -5.48 -8.69 -8.37
C LEU A 117 -5.59 -8.42 -6.87
N ASN A 118 -6.69 -8.83 -6.24
CA ASN A 118 -6.86 -8.75 -4.80
C ASN A 118 -5.77 -9.53 -4.07
N THR A 119 -5.49 -10.78 -4.48
CA THR A 119 -4.39 -11.57 -3.91
C THR A 119 -3.05 -10.86 -4.07
N VAL A 120 -2.74 -10.32 -5.25
CA VAL A 120 -1.49 -9.57 -5.47
C VAL A 120 -1.40 -8.35 -4.54
N PHE A 121 -2.46 -7.57 -4.42
CA PHE A 121 -2.47 -6.40 -3.54
C PHE A 121 -2.36 -6.78 -2.07
N ASP A 122 -3.03 -7.84 -1.63
CA ASP A 122 -2.97 -8.32 -0.25
C ASP A 122 -1.57 -8.85 0.09
N SER A 123 -0.95 -9.63 -0.80
CA SER A 123 0.43 -10.11 -0.63
C SER A 123 1.45 -8.96 -0.60
N LEU A 124 1.25 -7.92 -1.43
CA LEU A 124 2.10 -6.73 -1.40
C LEU A 124 1.92 -5.95 -0.09
N ASN A 125 0.70 -5.75 0.38
CA ASN A 125 0.43 -5.09 1.66
C ASN A 125 1.00 -5.87 2.85
N GLU A 126 0.89 -7.20 2.83
CA GLU A 126 1.49 -8.06 3.86
C GLU A 126 3.02 -7.93 3.89
N MET A 127 3.66 -7.97 2.72
CA MET A 127 5.11 -7.76 2.59
C MET A 127 5.54 -6.39 3.12
N ILE A 128 4.75 -5.35 2.87
CA ILE A 128 4.99 -3.99 3.37
C ILE A 128 4.87 -3.94 4.88
N MET A 129 3.82 -4.55 5.43
CA MET A 129 3.60 -4.60 6.88
C MET A 129 4.78 -5.26 7.60
N VAL A 130 5.20 -6.44 7.12
CA VAL A 130 6.37 -7.15 7.66
C VAL A 130 7.63 -6.30 7.54
N MET A 131 7.81 -5.63 6.41
CA MET A 131 8.96 -4.76 6.17
C MET A 131 8.97 -3.55 7.11
N ASN A 132 7.83 -2.88 7.35
CA ASN A 132 7.75 -1.76 8.30
C ASN A 132 8.00 -2.19 9.74
N GLN A 133 7.43 -3.34 10.13
CA GLN A 133 7.67 -3.93 11.46
C GLN A 133 9.15 -4.27 11.66
N THR A 134 9.82 -4.76 10.62
CA THR A 134 11.23 -5.21 10.70
C THR A 134 12.23 -4.06 10.51
N LEU A 135 11.89 -3.03 9.73
CA LEU A 135 12.77 -1.91 9.40
C LEU A 135 12.54 -0.65 10.27
N GLY A 136 11.52 -0.64 11.13
CA GLY A 136 11.32 0.39 12.15
C GLY A 136 10.92 1.77 11.63
N ARG A 137 10.41 1.87 10.39
CA ARG A 137 9.84 3.13 9.86
C ARG A 137 8.34 3.15 10.11
N ALA A 138 7.90 3.97 11.06
CA ALA A 138 6.50 4.39 11.16
C ALA A 138 6.18 5.33 9.98
N GLY A 139 5.04 5.13 9.31
CA GLY A 139 4.55 6.02 8.26
C GLY A 139 4.80 5.62 6.80
N PHE A 140 5.52 4.55 6.48
CA PHE A 140 5.59 4.04 5.10
C PHE A 140 4.50 3.01 4.87
N GLY A 141 3.65 3.16 3.87
CA GLY A 141 2.69 2.11 3.51
C GLY A 141 1.61 1.78 4.55
N GLU A 142 1.26 2.73 5.43
CA GLU A 142 0.09 2.59 6.32
C GLU A 142 -1.22 2.52 5.50
N GLU A 143 -1.22 3.17 4.34
CA GLU A 143 -2.29 3.08 3.37
C GLU A 143 -2.15 1.82 2.52
N THR A 144 -3.24 1.07 2.40
CA THR A 144 -3.30 -0.08 1.48
C THR A 144 -3.23 0.40 0.04
N ILE A 145 -2.73 -0.45 -0.86
CA ILE A 145 -2.77 -0.18 -2.32
C ILE A 145 -4.18 0.23 -2.78
N ARG A 146 -5.25 -0.30 -2.17
CA ARG A 146 -6.63 0.08 -2.48
C ARG A 146 -6.97 1.51 -2.04
N ALA A 147 -6.47 1.96 -0.90
CA ALA A 147 -6.64 3.34 -0.43
C ALA A 147 -5.90 4.34 -1.33
N VAL A 148 -4.69 3.99 -1.77
CA VAL A 148 -3.88 4.80 -2.70
C VAL A 148 -4.54 4.91 -4.07
N ILE A 149 -5.05 3.79 -4.61
CA ILE A 149 -5.78 3.78 -5.89
C ILE A 149 -7.11 4.55 -5.77
N GLY A 150 -7.85 4.37 -4.66
CA GLY A 150 -9.12 5.05 -4.43
C GLY A 150 -8.97 6.57 -4.29
N GLY A 151 -8.00 7.03 -3.51
CA GLY A 151 -7.73 8.46 -3.31
C GLY A 151 -7.24 9.19 -4.55
N GLY A 152 -6.54 8.50 -5.45
CA GLY A 152 -6.10 9.07 -6.74
C GLY A 152 -7.20 9.22 -7.80
N LEU A 153 -8.36 8.59 -7.59
CA LEU A 153 -9.53 8.72 -8.47
C LEU A 153 -10.50 9.81 -7.99
N GLU A 154 -10.46 10.18 -6.70
CA GLU A 154 -11.33 11.22 -6.11
C GLU A 154 -10.74 12.63 -6.17
N THR A 155 -9.41 12.76 -6.36
CA THR A 155 -8.73 14.06 -6.38
C THR A 155 -7.54 14.05 -7.36
N GLU A 156 -7.50 15.00 -8.30
CA GLU A 156 -6.35 15.20 -9.21
C GLU A 156 -5.03 15.51 -8.47
N GLU A 157 -5.09 15.86 -7.19
CA GLU A 157 -3.95 16.24 -6.34
C GLU A 157 -3.68 15.24 -5.18
N SER A 158 -3.83 13.93 -5.41
CA SER A 158 -3.33 12.96 -4.43
C SER A 158 -1.78 12.97 -4.39
N PRO A 159 -1.14 13.17 -3.22
CA PRO A 159 0.31 13.38 -3.13
C PRO A 159 1.13 12.10 -3.38
N THR A 160 0.51 10.92 -3.45
CA THR A 160 1.18 9.65 -3.69
C THR A 160 0.46 8.85 -4.76
N THR A 161 1.00 8.89 -5.97
CA THR A 161 0.58 7.98 -7.05
C THR A 161 0.95 6.54 -6.69
N LEU A 162 0.23 5.55 -7.23
CA LEU A 162 0.58 4.13 -7.10
C LEU A 162 2.05 3.87 -7.50
N THR A 163 2.54 4.59 -8.51
CA THR A 163 3.96 4.55 -8.93
C THR A 163 4.90 5.02 -7.82
N GLY A 164 4.55 6.11 -7.12
CA GLY A 164 5.29 6.58 -5.95
C GLY A 164 5.28 5.55 -4.82
N TYR A 165 4.12 4.96 -4.55
CA TYR A 165 3.97 3.90 -3.53
C TYR A 165 4.82 2.66 -3.86
N LEU A 166 4.75 2.13 -5.08
CA LEU A 166 5.59 1.01 -5.54
C LEU A 166 7.08 1.37 -5.54
N GLY A 167 7.41 2.63 -5.84
CA GLY A 167 8.78 3.15 -5.75
C GLY A 167 9.32 3.09 -4.32
N GLN A 168 8.50 3.44 -3.33
CA GLN A 168 8.87 3.35 -1.91
C GLN A 168 9.10 1.90 -1.47
N ILE A 169 8.25 0.96 -1.90
CA ILE A 169 8.44 -0.48 -1.62
C ILE A 169 9.78 -0.95 -2.16
N LYS A 170 10.08 -0.63 -3.42
CA LYS A 170 11.35 -0.99 -4.06
C LYS A 170 12.54 -0.42 -3.29
N GLN A 171 12.44 0.82 -2.84
CA GLN A 171 13.52 1.45 -2.09
C GLN A 171 13.73 0.78 -0.73
N ALA A 172 12.67 0.51 0.01
CA ALA A 172 12.74 -0.15 1.30
C ALA A 172 13.34 -1.56 1.19
N PHE A 173 12.98 -2.33 0.16
CA PHE A 173 13.60 -3.64 -0.11
C PHE A 173 15.10 -3.52 -0.43
N LEU A 174 15.49 -2.54 -1.26
CA LEU A 174 16.89 -2.31 -1.59
C LEU A 174 17.72 -1.88 -0.37
N VAL A 175 17.16 -1.03 0.50
CA VAL A 175 17.80 -0.61 1.75
C VAL A 175 17.98 -1.82 2.67
N ALA A 176 16.93 -2.61 2.89
CA ALA A 176 17.01 -3.83 3.68
C ALA A 176 18.06 -4.80 3.14
N HIS A 177 18.01 -5.12 1.85
CA HIS A 177 18.96 -6.05 1.24
C HIS A 177 20.42 -5.60 1.41
N ARG A 178 20.71 -4.31 1.18
CA ARG A 178 22.06 -3.75 1.39
C ARG A 178 22.47 -3.73 2.85
N ALA A 179 21.56 -3.42 3.76
CA ALA A 179 21.83 -3.43 5.19
C ALA A 179 22.17 -4.85 5.66
N PHE A 180 21.42 -5.86 5.19
CA PHE A 180 21.69 -7.26 5.50
C PHE A 180 23.05 -7.71 5.00
N GLN A 181 23.39 -7.40 3.75
CA GLN A 181 24.71 -7.71 3.19
C GLN A 181 25.84 -7.09 4.03
N LYS A 182 25.70 -5.83 4.46
CA LYS A 182 26.68 -5.17 5.32
C LYS A 182 26.80 -5.83 6.69
N SER A 183 25.68 -6.18 7.31
CA SER A 183 25.67 -6.82 8.63
C SER A 183 26.26 -8.22 8.59
N ALA A 184 25.91 -9.01 7.58
CA ALA A 184 26.50 -10.33 7.36
C ALA A 184 28.01 -10.22 7.14
N HIS A 185 28.46 -9.30 6.29
CA HIS A 185 29.88 -9.06 6.06
C HIS A 185 30.60 -8.65 7.35
N ALA A 186 30.03 -7.74 8.15
CA ALA A 186 30.61 -7.32 9.43
C ALA A 186 30.76 -8.49 10.40
N LYS A 187 29.74 -9.35 10.53
CA LYS A 187 29.82 -10.53 11.41
C LYS A 187 30.82 -11.57 10.93
N VAL A 188 30.93 -11.78 9.63
CA VAL A 188 31.99 -12.64 9.07
C VAL A 188 33.37 -12.03 9.34
N GLN A 189 33.54 -10.71 9.21
CA GLN A 189 34.80 -10.04 9.54
C GLN A 189 35.16 -10.19 11.03
N GLU A 190 34.19 -10.08 11.95
CA GLU A 190 34.42 -10.33 13.37
C GLU A 190 34.92 -11.77 13.61
N ILE A 191 34.29 -12.77 12.99
CA ILE A 191 34.72 -14.18 13.06
C ILE A 191 36.15 -14.35 12.55
N LEU A 192 36.45 -13.80 11.37
CA LEU A 192 37.78 -13.91 10.77
C LEU A 192 38.86 -13.19 11.59
N ALA A 193 38.51 -12.06 12.23
CA ALA A 193 39.43 -11.33 13.10
C ALA A 193 39.75 -12.14 14.36
N GLU A 194 38.73 -12.74 15.00
CA GLU A 194 38.90 -13.57 16.19
C GLU A 194 39.73 -14.82 15.91
N LEU A 195 39.56 -15.44 14.74
CA LEU A 195 40.29 -16.64 14.32
C LEU A 195 41.58 -16.33 13.55
N SER A 196 41.98 -15.06 13.48
CA SER A 196 43.16 -14.67 12.69
C SER A 196 44.46 -15.15 13.37
N PRO A 197 45.46 -15.63 12.61
CA PRO A 197 46.75 -16.03 13.18
C PRO A 197 47.40 -14.94 14.03
N ASN A 198 47.34 -13.68 13.58
CA ASN A 198 47.88 -12.53 14.32
C ASN A 198 47.22 -12.33 15.68
N LYS A 199 45.90 -12.54 15.76
CA LYS A 199 45.15 -12.44 17.03
C LYS A 199 45.55 -13.56 17.98
N ILE A 200 45.62 -14.80 17.48
CA ILE A 200 46.06 -15.96 18.26
C ILE A 200 47.51 -15.81 18.74
N GLU A 201 48.41 -15.32 17.90
CA GLU A 201 49.80 -15.04 18.27
C GLU A 201 49.93 -13.93 19.32
N SER A 202 49.11 -12.87 19.19
CA SER A 202 49.05 -11.79 20.16
C SER A 202 48.54 -12.27 21.52
N ASP A 203 47.49 -13.09 21.55
CA ASP A 203 46.88 -13.61 22.77
C ASP A 203 47.81 -14.61 23.49
N ALA A 204 48.65 -15.32 22.73
CA ALA A 204 49.68 -16.20 23.28
C ALA A 204 50.84 -15.46 23.98
N GLY A 205 50.95 -14.14 23.82
CA GLY A 205 51.94 -13.30 24.49
C GLY A 205 53.41 -13.68 24.26
N SER A 206 54.32 -13.05 25.02
CA SER A 206 55.75 -13.36 25.02
C SER A 206 56.06 -14.47 26.03
N THR A 207 55.72 -15.73 25.73
CA THR A 207 56.09 -16.88 26.58
C THR A 207 57.49 -17.39 26.24
N LEU A 208 58.19 -17.97 27.23
CA LEU A 208 59.53 -18.58 27.07
C LEU A 208 59.50 -19.89 26.24
N LYS A 209 58.35 -20.24 25.65
CA LYS A 209 58.15 -21.47 24.87
C LYS A 209 58.62 -21.22 23.45
N PHE A 210 59.44 -22.12 22.92
CA PHE A 210 59.96 -22.06 21.55
C PHE A 210 59.74 -23.37 20.81
N GLY A 211 59.73 -23.32 19.48
CA GLY A 211 59.63 -24.51 18.63
C GLY A 211 58.31 -25.28 18.81
N PRO A 212 58.33 -26.63 18.93
CA PRO A 212 57.11 -27.44 19.02
C PRO A 212 56.16 -27.05 20.17
N LEU A 213 56.69 -26.64 21.32
CA LEU A 213 55.89 -26.24 22.49
C LEU A 213 55.11 -24.95 22.23
N ARG A 214 55.69 -24.01 21.47
CA ARG A 214 54.99 -22.78 21.06
C ARG A 214 53.88 -23.09 20.06
N LYS A 215 54.14 -24.01 19.12
CA LYS A 215 53.12 -24.42 18.14
C LYS A 215 51.93 -25.12 18.81
N ALA A 216 52.17 -25.97 19.81
CA ALA A 216 51.10 -26.61 20.58
C ALA A 216 50.24 -25.56 21.31
N GLU A 217 50.88 -24.60 22.00
CA GLU A 217 50.17 -23.50 22.68
C GLU A 217 49.30 -22.66 21.71
N LEU A 218 49.82 -22.31 20.54
CA LEU A 218 49.05 -21.57 19.52
C LEU A 218 47.86 -22.39 18.99
N PHE A 219 48.03 -23.71 18.86
CA PHE A 219 46.96 -24.59 18.41
C PHE A 219 45.85 -24.74 19.46
N ASP A 220 46.22 -24.86 20.74
CA ASP A 220 45.26 -24.91 21.85
C ASP A 220 44.44 -23.60 21.91
N LEU A 221 45.11 -22.45 21.80
CA LEU A 221 44.45 -21.14 21.76
C LEU A 221 43.50 -20.98 20.56
N TYR A 222 43.92 -21.45 19.39
CA TYR A 222 43.04 -21.48 18.22
C TYR A 222 41.81 -22.35 18.45
N THR A 223 41.99 -23.54 19.04
CA THR A 223 40.89 -24.47 19.32
C THR A 223 39.89 -23.85 20.29
N ASP A 224 40.37 -23.20 21.35
CA ASP A 224 39.54 -22.46 22.30
C ASP A 224 38.76 -21.32 21.63
N ALA A 225 39.42 -20.53 20.77
CA ALA A 225 38.78 -19.44 20.04
C ALA A 225 37.70 -19.98 19.07
N TYR A 226 38.02 -21.03 18.32
CA TYR A 226 37.08 -21.71 17.43
C TYR A 226 35.86 -22.22 18.19
N GLU A 227 36.05 -22.91 19.31
CA GLU A 227 34.94 -23.42 20.11
C GLU A 227 34.03 -22.31 20.63
N LYS A 228 34.60 -21.18 21.05
CA LYS A 228 33.83 -20.01 21.50
C LYS A 228 32.97 -19.45 20.36
N VAL A 229 33.57 -19.23 19.19
CA VAL A 229 32.87 -18.76 17.99
C VAL A 229 31.78 -19.75 17.58
N PHE A 230 32.09 -21.05 17.59
CA PHE A 230 31.15 -22.09 17.21
C PHE A 230 29.95 -22.19 18.17
N LYS A 231 30.20 -22.14 19.49
CA LYS A 231 29.15 -22.11 20.52
C LYS A 231 28.26 -20.87 20.38
N TRP A 232 28.84 -19.71 20.09
CA TRP A 232 28.07 -18.50 19.81
C TRP A 232 27.23 -18.63 18.54
N PHE A 233 27.85 -19.06 17.43
CA PHE A 233 27.18 -19.25 16.13
C PHE A 233 26.01 -20.24 16.20
N SER A 234 26.19 -21.33 16.94
CA SER A 234 25.18 -22.37 17.11
C SER A 234 24.07 -22.00 18.10
N SER A 235 24.19 -20.84 18.78
CA SER A 235 23.20 -20.35 19.72
C SER A 235 22.27 -19.31 19.07
N PRO A 236 21.08 -19.06 19.65
CA PRO A 236 20.19 -17.99 19.19
C PRO A 236 20.84 -16.60 19.18
N ARG A 237 21.89 -16.38 19.97
CA ARG A 237 22.61 -15.10 20.06
C ARG A 237 23.18 -14.64 18.74
N PHE A 238 23.61 -15.57 17.88
CA PHE A 238 24.10 -15.21 16.54
C PHE A 238 23.04 -14.45 15.75
N SER A 239 21.83 -14.99 15.70
CA SER A 239 20.71 -14.37 15.01
C SER A 239 20.34 -13.02 15.63
N GLU A 240 20.33 -12.93 16.96
CA GLU A 240 20.07 -11.67 17.69
C GLU A 240 21.13 -10.59 17.36
N ASP A 241 22.41 -10.94 17.41
CA ASP A 241 23.51 -10.02 17.11
C ASP A 241 23.51 -9.58 15.63
N LEU A 242 23.16 -10.50 14.73
CA LEU A 242 23.02 -10.21 13.30
C LEU A 242 21.85 -9.26 13.04
N LEU A 243 20.69 -9.52 13.64
CA LEU A 243 19.49 -8.68 13.54
C LEU A 243 19.75 -7.28 14.10
N ARG A 244 20.41 -7.19 15.25
CA ARG A 244 20.76 -5.90 15.86
C ARG A 244 21.69 -5.07 14.96
N GLU A 245 22.70 -5.69 14.37
CA GLU A 245 23.59 -4.96 13.43
C GLU A 245 22.86 -4.60 12.13
N PHE A 246 21.94 -5.46 11.67
CA PHE A 246 21.02 -5.18 10.56
C PHE A 246 20.14 -3.96 10.82
N GLU A 247 19.40 -3.91 11.92
CA GLU A 247 18.54 -2.78 12.30
C GLU A 247 19.32 -1.47 12.35
N LYS A 248 20.50 -1.49 12.96
CA LYS A 248 21.42 -0.35 13.02
C LYS A 248 21.86 0.12 11.63
N ASN A 249 22.11 -0.80 10.69
CA ASN A 249 22.49 -0.45 9.31
C ASN A 249 21.31 0.05 8.48
N VAL A 250 20.10 -0.43 8.74
CA VAL A 250 18.85 0.09 8.16
C VAL A 250 18.64 1.54 8.62
N GLN A 251 18.67 1.79 9.93
CA GLN A 251 18.51 3.13 10.52
C GLN A 251 19.52 4.13 9.95
N LYS A 252 20.81 3.76 9.90
CA LYS A 252 21.86 4.60 9.29
C LYS A 252 21.62 4.94 7.83
N SER A 253 20.99 4.04 7.07
CA SER A 253 20.71 4.27 5.64
C SER A 253 19.62 5.32 5.47
N TYR A 254 18.59 5.27 6.31
CA TYR A 254 17.52 6.26 6.30
C TYR A 254 17.95 7.64 6.84
N SER A 255 18.76 7.71 7.90
CA SER A 255 19.28 8.98 8.40
C SER A 255 20.19 9.71 7.38
N LYS A 256 20.79 8.98 6.42
CA LYS A 256 21.59 9.58 5.34
C LYS A 256 20.76 10.10 4.18
N GLU A 257 19.54 9.60 4.00
CA GLU A 257 18.61 10.09 2.99
C GLU A 257 17.93 11.39 3.46
N GLU A 258 17.59 11.52 4.75
CA GLU A 258 16.98 12.74 5.32
C GLU A 258 17.93 13.97 5.33
N VAL A 259 19.24 13.76 5.32
CA VAL A 259 20.23 14.85 5.27
C VAL A 259 20.50 15.32 3.82
N ARG A 260 19.97 14.60 2.82
CA ARG A 260 20.16 14.90 1.39
C ARG A 260 18.91 15.44 0.68
N SER A 261 17.77 15.49 1.36
CA SER A 261 16.55 16.21 0.94
C SER A 261 16.48 17.57 1.61
#